data_AF-A0A2X3YMB4-F1
#
_entry.id   AF-A0A2X3YMB4-F1
#
_cell.length_a   1.000
_cell.length_b   1.000
_cell.length_c   1.000
_cell.angle_alpha   90.00
_cell.angle_beta   90.00
_cell.angle_gamma   90.00
#
_symmetry.space_group_name_H-M   'P 1'
#
loop_
_entity.id
_entity.type
_entity.pdbx_description
1 polymer ?
#
loop_
_entity_poly.entity_id
_entity_poly.type
_entity_poly.pdbx_seq_one_letter_code
_entity_poly.pdbx_strand_id
1 'polypeptide(L)'
;MANETLEKMQEIETAAEEVLMGSRTQAQELRQQVDENLRQLGLTYDDETQKLAEELTATSQQKLVHLQQDLEQTTQQNEDKVAAALTDKKADLARVIVEKVVEAYGH
;
A
#
# COMPACT_ATOMS: atom_id res chain seq x y z
N MET A 1 20.63 24.51 -72.50
CA MET A 1 19.31 23.86 -72.65
C MET A 1 19.30 22.44 -72.07
N ALA A 2 19.72 21.37 -72.76
CA ALA A 2 19.58 20.01 -72.21
C ALA A 2 20.45 19.73 -70.96
N ASN A 3 21.67 20.27 -70.91
CA ASN A 3 22.58 20.11 -69.77
C ASN A 3 22.10 20.82 -68.50
N GLU A 4 21.64 22.08 -68.60
CA GLU A 4 21.18 22.85 -67.42
C GLU A 4 19.93 22.23 -66.78
N THR A 5 19.04 21.62 -67.58
CA THR A 5 17.87 20.93 -67.04
C THR A 5 18.27 19.66 -66.28
N LEU A 6 19.31 18.95 -66.74
CA LEU A 6 19.83 17.76 -66.08
C LEU A 6 20.50 18.12 -64.74
N GLU A 7 21.34 19.16 -64.71
CA GLU A 7 22.00 19.64 -63.49
C GLU A 7 20.99 20.06 -62.42
N LYS A 8 19.96 20.82 -62.80
CA LYS A 8 18.88 21.20 -61.87
C LYS A 8 18.09 20.01 -61.34
N MET A 9 17.89 18.97 -62.16
CA MET A 9 17.24 17.75 -61.66
C MET A 9 18.12 17.03 -60.63
N GLN A 10 19.44 16.96 -60.85
CA GLN A 10 20.37 16.36 -59.89
C GLN A 10 20.46 17.15 -58.58
N GLU A 11 20.43 18.49 -58.65
CA GLU A 11 20.37 19.34 -57.45
C GLU A 11 19.10 19.11 -56.65
N ILE A 12 17.94 18.99 -57.31
CA ILE A 12 16.66 18.71 -56.66
C ILE A 12 16.67 17.30 -56.04
N GLU A 13 17.23 16.31 -56.72
CA GLU A 13 17.33 14.94 -56.23
C GLU A 13 18.21 14.88 -54.97
N THR A 14 19.36 15.55 -55.00
CA THR A 14 20.28 15.64 -53.84
C THR A 14 19.59 16.35 -52.66
N ALA A 15 18.92 17.48 -52.89
CA ALA A 15 18.21 18.20 -51.84
C ALA A 15 17.04 17.37 -51.26
N ALA A 16 16.33 16.61 -52.10
CA ALA A 16 15.27 15.72 -51.65
C ALA A 16 15.82 14.57 -50.80
N GLU A 17 16.95 13.98 -51.19
CA GLU A 17 17.63 12.94 -50.41
C GLU A 17 18.10 13.46 -49.05
N GLU A 18 18.69 14.65 -48.99
CA GLU A 18 19.10 15.29 -47.73
C GLU A 18 17.90 15.49 -46.78
N VAL A 19 16.77 15.98 -47.30
CA VAL A 19 15.54 16.15 -46.52
C VAL A 19 15.01 14.80 -46.01
N LEU A 20 15.04 13.76 -46.85
CA LEU A 20 14.62 12.41 -46.46
C LEU A 20 15.54 11.81 -45.39
N MET A 21 16.85 11.98 -45.50
CA MET A 21 17.82 11.55 -44.49
C MET A 21 17.62 12.31 -43.18
N GLY A 22 17.42 13.63 -43.23
CA GLY A 22 17.13 14.44 -42.05
C GLY A 22 15.84 13.99 -41.35
N SER A 23 14.78 13.74 -42.12
CA SER A 23 13.49 13.27 -41.59
C SER A 23 13.61 11.87 -40.96
N ARG A 24 14.36 10.95 -41.57
CA ARG A 24 14.62 9.61 -41.00
C ARG A 24 15.39 9.68 -39.69
N THR A 25 16.39 10.57 -39.62
CA THR A 25 17.19 10.77 -38.42
C THR A 25 16.33 11.30 -37.27
N GLN A 26 15.54 12.34 -37.52
CA GLN A 26 14.60 12.88 -36.53
C GLN A 26 13.58 11.83 -36.06
N ALA A 27 13.05 11.02 -36.97
CA ALA A 27 12.13 9.95 -36.61
C ALA A 27 12.79 8.89 -35.72
N GLN A 28 14.07 8.60 -35.93
CA GLN A 28 14.83 7.66 -35.11
C GLN A 28 15.15 8.24 -33.72
N GLU A 29 15.55 9.51 -33.64
CA GLU A 29 15.80 10.21 -32.38
C GLU A 29 14.52 10.28 -31.53
N LEU A 30 13.39 10.65 -32.14
CA LEU A 30 12.10 10.69 -31.44
C LEU A 30 11.69 9.31 -30.90
N ARG A 31 11.92 8.24 -31.67
CA ARG A 31 11.65 6.86 -31.20
C ARG A 31 12.51 6.53 -29.98
N GLN A 32 13.81 6.80 -30.03
CA GLN A 32 14.71 6.55 -28.90
C GLN A 32 14.31 7.36 -27.66
N GLN A 33 13.89 8.62 -27.86
CA GLN A 33 13.43 9.47 -26.77
C GLN A 33 12.14 8.93 -26.14
N VAL A 34 11.18 8.47 -26.96
CA VAL A 34 9.96 7.84 -26.45
C VAL A 34 10.27 6.56 -25.69
N ASP A 35 11.15 5.70 -26.21
CA ASP A 35 11.52 4.45 -25.56
C ASP A 35 12.18 4.71 -24.19
N GLU A 36 13.10 5.68 -24.11
CA GLU A 36 13.73 6.03 -22.83
C GLU A 36 12.72 6.67 -21.86
N ASN A 37 11.84 7.55 -22.33
CA ASN A 37 10.79 8.13 -21.50
C ASN A 37 9.85 7.07 -20.94
N LEU A 38 9.44 6.09 -21.75
CA LEU A 38 8.61 4.98 -21.29
C LEU A 38 9.33 4.11 -20.27
N ARG A 39 10.63 3.86 -20.47
CA ARG A 39 11.45 3.10 -19.51
C ARG A 39 11.55 3.84 -18.16
N GLN A 40 11.83 5.13 -18.17
CA GLN A 40 11.91 5.96 -16.96
C GLN A 40 10.56 6.04 -16.25
N LEU A 41 9.48 6.19 -17.02
CA LEU A 41 8.13 6.21 -16.48
C LEU A 41 7.78 4.89 -15.79
N GLY A 42 8.13 3.76 -16.40
CA GLY A 42 7.97 2.43 -15.80
C GLY A 42 8.71 2.31 -14.46
N LEU A 43 9.99 2.70 -14.43
CA LEU A 43 10.79 2.69 -13.19
C LEU A 43 10.20 3.59 -12.10
N THR A 44 9.65 4.75 -12.48
CA THR A 44 9.03 5.67 -11.52
C THR A 44 7.75 5.05 -10.93
N TYR A 45 6.91 4.45 -11.76
CA TYR A 45 5.70 3.77 -11.27
C TYR A 45 6.03 2.56 -10.39
N ASP A 46 7.07 1.80 -10.72
CA ASP A 46 7.53 0.69 -9.89
C ASP A 46 8.00 1.18 -8.51
N ASP A 47 8.80 2.26 -8.45
CA ASP A 47 9.28 2.88 -7.20
C ASP A 47 8.13 3.44 -6.35
N GLU A 48 7.19 4.16 -6.97
CA GLU A 48 5.99 4.68 -6.29
C GLU A 48 5.12 3.55 -5.73
N THR A 49 4.94 2.48 -6.52
CA THR A 49 4.17 1.30 -6.10
C THR A 49 4.85 0.60 -4.93
N GLN A 50 6.18 0.46 -4.97
CA GLN A 50 6.94 -0.14 -3.88
C GLN A 50 6.80 0.69 -2.59
N LYS A 51 6.98 2.01 -2.67
CA LYS A 51 6.82 2.92 -1.52
C LYS A 51 5.42 2.80 -0.91
N LEU A 52 4.38 2.82 -1.74
CA LEU A 52 3.00 2.68 -1.25
C LEU A 52 2.77 1.32 -0.56
N ALA A 53 3.34 0.24 -1.09
CA ALA A 53 3.25 -1.08 -0.48
C ALA A 53 3.97 -1.15 0.88
N GLU A 54 5.14 -0.53 0.98
CA GLU A 54 5.91 -0.42 2.22
C GLU A 54 5.15 0.40 3.28
N GLU A 55 4.62 1.57 2.91
CA GLU A 55 3.80 2.42 3.79
C GLU A 55 2.54 1.71 4.29
N LEU A 56 1.84 1.01 3.39
CA LEU A 56 0.64 0.26 3.74
C LEU A 56 0.96 -0.91 4.69
N THR A 57 2.09 -1.57 4.46
CA THR A 57 2.58 -2.65 5.32
C THR A 57 2.91 -2.12 6.71
N ALA A 58 3.68 -1.04 6.81
CA ALA A 58 4.04 -0.40 8.07
C ALA A 58 2.79 0.05 8.85
N THR A 59 1.84 0.70 8.16
CA THR A 59 0.59 1.16 8.76
C THR A 59 -0.26 -0.01 9.27
N SER A 60 -0.32 -1.10 8.50
CA SER A 60 -1.08 -2.29 8.89
C SER A 60 -0.45 -2.98 10.09
N GLN A 61 0.88 -3.07 10.15
CA GLN A 61 1.60 -3.61 11.30
C GLN A 61 1.36 -2.77 12.56
N GLN A 62 1.43 -1.44 12.46
CA GLN A 62 1.11 -0.56 13.58
C GLN A 62 -0.33 -0.75 14.09
N LYS A 63 -1.30 -0.84 13.17
CA LYS A 63 -2.70 -1.12 13.55
C LYS A 63 -2.84 -2.48 14.24
N LEU A 64 -2.15 -3.51 13.77
CA LEU A 64 -2.18 -4.83 14.41
C LEU A 64 -1.63 -4.78 15.84
N VAL A 65 -0.52 -4.08 16.07
CA VAL A 65 0.04 -3.90 17.41
C VAL A 65 -0.94 -3.17 18.33
N HIS A 66 -1.58 -2.09 17.85
CA HIS A 66 -2.59 -1.39 18.63
C HIS A 66 -3.80 -2.27 18.96
N LEU A 67 -4.32 -3.01 17.98
CA LEU A 67 -5.45 -3.92 18.21
C LEU A 67 -5.10 -5.04 19.20
N GLN A 68 -3.85 -5.53 19.19
CA GLN A 68 -3.38 -6.51 20.16
C GLN A 68 -3.34 -5.92 21.58
N GLN A 69 -2.83 -4.69 21.73
CA GLN A 69 -2.81 -3.98 23.02
C GLN A 69 -4.22 -3.72 23.56
N ASP A 70 -5.13 -3.27 22.69
CA ASP A 70 -6.53 -3.02 23.06
C ASP A 70 -7.23 -4.31 23.49
N LEU A 71 -6.96 -5.43 22.79
CA LEU A 71 -7.51 -6.73 23.13
C LEU A 71 -6.99 -7.23 24.48
N GLU A 72 -5.70 -7.09 24.75
CA GLU A 72 -5.08 -7.49 26.02
C GLU A 72 -5.65 -6.66 27.17
N GLN A 73 -5.76 -5.34 27.01
CA GLN A 73 -6.36 -4.45 28.00
C GLN A 73 -7.83 -4.82 28.26
N THR A 74 -8.61 -5.06 27.20
CA THR A 74 -10.02 -5.44 27.33
C THR A 74 -10.18 -6.79 28.03
N THR A 75 -9.29 -7.75 27.73
CA THR A 75 -9.29 -9.07 28.36
C THR A 75 -9.01 -8.95 29.85
N GLN A 76 -7.96 -8.21 30.24
CA GLN A 76 -7.63 -7.97 31.65
C GLN A 76 -8.78 -7.30 32.40
N GLN A 77 -9.38 -6.25 31.82
CA GLN A 77 -10.53 -5.57 32.43
C GLN A 77 -11.73 -6.50 32.62
N ASN A 78 -11.97 -7.42 31.68
CA ASN A 78 -13.04 -8.40 31.81
C ASN A 78 -12.72 -9.44 32.88
N GLU A 79 -11.48 -9.93 32.96
CA GLU A 79 -11.04 -10.84 34.01
C GLU A 79 -11.19 -10.22 35.40
N ASP A 80 -10.78 -8.96 35.58
CA ASP A 80 -10.91 -8.23 36.85
C ASP A 80 -12.38 -8.08 37.26
N LYS A 81 -13.26 -7.74 36.31
CA LYS A 81 -14.71 -7.65 36.55
C LYS A 81 -15.32 -8.99 36.94
N VAL A 82 -14.92 -10.07 36.27
CA VAL A 82 -15.39 -11.43 36.60
C VAL A 82 -14.90 -11.84 38.00
N ALA A 83 -13.64 -11.57 38.34
CA ALA A 83 -13.09 -11.88 39.64
C ALA A 83 -13.81 -11.12 40.78
N ALA A 84 -14.11 -9.84 40.57
CA ALA A 84 -14.89 -9.04 41.51
C ALA A 84 -16.31 -9.62 41.69
N ALA A 85 -17.02 -9.89 40.59
CA ALA A 85 -18.38 -10.45 40.63
C ALA A 85 -18.44 -11.83 41.31
N LEU A 86 -17.44 -12.68 41.10
CA LEU A 86 -17.34 -13.98 41.78
C LEU A 86 -17.08 -13.83 43.28
N THR A 87 -16.28 -12.83 43.67
CA THR A 87 -16.01 -12.53 45.08
C THR A 87 -17.28 -12.08 45.80
N ASP A 88 -18.05 -11.18 45.19
CA ASP A 88 -19.33 -10.71 45.73
C ASP A 88 -20.32 -11.87 45.87
N LYS A 89 -20.46 -12.67 44.82
CA LYS A 89 -21.36 -13.84 44.84
C LYS A 89 -20.96 -14.87 45.88
N LYS A 90 -19.66 -15.05 46.14
CA LYS A 90 -19.16 -15.94 47.19
C LYS A 90 -19.54 -15.41 48.58
N ALA A 91 -19.45 -14.11 48.81
CA ALA A 91 -19.85 -13.50 50.08
C ALA A 91 -21.37 -13.66 50.32
N ASP A 92 -22.18 -13.44 49.30
CA ASP A 92 -23.63 -13.63 49.39
C ASP A 92 -24.01 -15.08 49.62
N LEU A 93 -23.37 -16.02 48.91
CA LEU A 93 -23.60 -17.45 49.12
C LEU A 93 -23.23 -17.88 50.56
N ALA A 94 -22.13 -17.36 51.10
CA ALA A 94 -21.73 -17.65 52.47
C ALA A 94 -22.80 -17.17 53.48
N ARG A 95 -23.37 -15.97 53.29
CA ARG A 95 -24.48 -15.47 54.13
C ARG A 95 -25.70 -16.38 54.07
N VAL A 96 -26.13 -16.76 52.86
CA VAL A 96 -27.28 -17.65 52.65
C VAL A 96 -27.06 -19.02 53.28
N ILE A 97 -25.83 -19.56 53.22
CA ILE A 97 -25.51 -20.83 53.88
C ILE A 97 -25.61 -20.69 55.40
N VAL A 98 -25.05 -19.62 55.99
CA VAL A 98 -25.12 -19.39 57.43
C VAL A 98 -26.56 -19.24 57.90
N GLU A 99 -27.38 -18.45 57.20
CA GLU A 99 -28.82 -18.30 57.50
C GLU A 99 -29.53 -19.66 57.52
N LYS A 100 -29.35 -20.46 56.46
CA LYS A 100 -29.95 -21.80 56.38
C LYS A 100 -29.46 -22.75 57.47
N VAL A 101 -28.18 -22.68 57.87
CA VAL A 101 -27.64 -23.52 58.95
C VAL A 101 -28.22 -23.11 60.30
N VAL A 102 -28.34 -21.81 60.58
CA VAL A 102 -28.98 -21.30 61.80
C VAL A 102 -30.45 -21.70 61.85
N GLU A 103 -31.18 -21.58 60.73
CA GLU A 103 -32.58 -22.03 60.65
C GLU A 103 -32.73 -23.54 60.92
N ALA A 104 -31.82 -24.37 60.40
CA ALA A 104 -31.92 -25.82 60.50
C ALA A 104 -31.43 -26.40 61.84
N TYR A 105 -30.45 -25.77 62.48
CA TYR A 105 -29.73 -26.34 63.63
C TYR A 105 -29.52 -25.38 64.80
N GLY A 106 -30.04 -24.15 64.76
CA GLY A 106 -29.85 -23.10 65.77
C GLY A 106 -30.75 -23.22 67.02
N HIS A 107 -31.09 -24.44 67.44
CA HIS A 107 -31.76 -24.73 68.71
C HIS A 107 -30.79 -25.36 69.70
#